data_AF-A0AAD7LQG7-F1
#
_entry.id   AF-A0AAD7LQG7-F1
#
_cell.length_a   1.000
_cell.length_b   1.000
_cell.length_c   1.000
_cell.angle_alpha   90.00
_cell.angle_beta   90.00
_cell.angle_gamma   90.00
#
_symmetry.space_group_name_H-M   'P 1'
#
loop_
_entity.id
_entity.type
_entity.pdbx_description
1 polymer ?
#
loop_
_entity_poly.entity_id
_entity_poly.type
_entity_poly.pdbx_seq_one_letter_code
_entity_poly.pdbx_strand_id
1 'polypeptide(L)'
;MDAIKLEGGSPSRISFRPQGRNVASAVKVVETAMALQEARCFAVVLECVPAPVAAATTSALYIPTIGIGAGPFCSGQVLVYHGLLGMLQHPHHAKVTPKFCKQYACVGDVINEAPLEHKEEVTTGSFPGPLHSPYKINQADVNDFSNELQKLGFDEAASAAVEAVEKIYNEH
;
A
#
# COMPACT_ATOMS: atom_id res chain seq x y z
N MET A 1 -3.55 3.68 -24.00
CA MET A 1 -2.39 2.79 -23.76
C MET A 1 -2.99 1.66 -22.97
N ASP A 2 -3.40 0.58 -23.65
CA ASP A 2 -4.33 -0.35 -23.03
C ASP A 2 -3.63 -1.69 -22.84
N ALA A 3 -3.26 -1.98 -21.59
CA ALA A 3 -2.83 -3.30 -21.16
C ALA A 3 -4.07 -4.00 -20.60
N ILE A 4 -4.59 -4.96 -21.34
CA ILE A 4 -5.81 -5.68 -20.96
C ILE A 4 -5.41 -6.97 -20.24
N LYS A 5 -5.99 -7.17 -19.05
CA LYS A 5 -5.91 -8.41 -18.29
C LYS A 5 -6.91 -9.41 -18.86
N LEU A 6 -6.46 -10.62 -19.16
CA LEU A 6 -7.35 -11.71 -19.52
C LEU A 6 -8.09 -12.23 -18.27
N GLU A 7 -9.29 -11.70 -18.01
CA GLU A 7 -10.19 -12.24 -16.97
C GLU A 7 -11.24 -13.18 -17.57
N GLY A 8 -11.35 -14.39 -17.03
CA GLY A 8 -12.33 -15.41 -17.45
C GLY A 8 -13.54 -15.54 -16.52
N GLY A 9 -13.94 -14.48 -15.80
CA GLY A 9 -14.99 -14.56 -14.77
C GLY A 9 -15.87 -13.30 -14.64
N SER A 10 -17.01 -13.44 -13.96
CA SER A 10 -17.94 -12.34 -13.65
C SER A 10 -17.24 -11.17 -12.93
N PRO A 11 -17.57 -9.89 -13.23
CA PRO A 11 -16.92 -8.69 -12.67
C PRO A 11 -16.97 -8.55 -11.14
N SER A 12 -17.72 -9.41 -10.44
CA SER A 12 -18.04 -9.24 -9.02
C SER A 12 -17.08 -9.92 -8.04
N ARG A 13 -16.02 -10.62 -8.49
CA ARG A 13 -15.05 -11.28 -7.59
C ARG A 13 -13.63 -11.28 -8.14
N ILE A 14 -12.76 -10.46 -7.57
CA ILE A 14 -11.29 -10.61 -7.69
C ILE A 14 -10.93 -11.91 -6.95
N SER A 15 -10.88 -13.02 -7.68
CA SER A 15 -10.49 -14.33 -7.16
C SER A 15 -9.30 -14.82 -7.96
N PHE A 16 -8.22 -15.24 -7.28
CA PHE A 16 -7.02 -15.85 -7.87
C PHE A 16 -7.31 -17.25 -8.45
N ARG A 17 -8.30 -17.36 -9.35
CA ARG A 17 -8.66 -18.61 -10.02
C ARG A 17 -7.77 -18.79 -11.23
N PRO A 18 -6.92 -19.84 -11.26
CA PRO A 18 -6.05 -20.05 -12.40
C PRO A 18 -6.88 -20.36 -13.66
N GLN A 19 -6.53 -19.70 -14.77
CA GLN A 19 -7.14 -19.90 -16.09
C GLN A 19 -6.31 -20.90 -16.91
N GLY A 20 -6.86 -21.46 -17.99
CA GLY A 20 -6.08 -22.33 -18.87
C GLY A 20 -5.74 -23.71 -18.28
N ARG A 21 -6.51 -24.21 -17.29
CA ARG A 21 -6.24 -25.50 -16.63
C ARG A 21 -6.74 -26.72 -17.42
N ASN A 22 -7.53 -26.50 -18.46
CA ASN A 22 -7.98 -27.53 -19.40
C ASN A 22 -7.79 -27.03 -20.83
N VAL A 23 -7.85 -27.95 -21.80
CA VAL A 23 -7.58 -27.66 -23.22
C VAL A 23 -8.43 -26.51 -23.75
N ALA A 24 -9.75 -26.55 -23.55
CA ALA A 24 -10.65 -25.51 -24.05
C ALA A 24 -10.30 -24.12 -23.47
N SER A 25 -10.08 -24.02 -22.16
CA SER A 25 -9.69 -22.77 -21.52
C SER A 25 -8.29 -22.29 -21.93
N ALA A 26 -7.35 -23.21 -22.19
CA ALA A 26 -6.00 -22.87 -22.61
C ALA A 26 -5.98 -22.31 -24.03
N VAL A 27 -6.71 -22.93 -24.95
CA VAL A 27 -6.92 -22.42 -26.32
C VAL A 27 -7.57 -21.04 -26.26
N LYS A 28 -8.59 -20.88 -25.40
CA LYS A 28 -9.29 -19.60 -25.26
C LYS A 28 -8.39 -18.46 -24.81
N VAL A 29 -7.40 -18.73 -23.94
CA VAL A 29 -6.40 -17.72 -23.54
C VAL A 29 -5.61 -17.23 -24.75
N VAL A 30 -5.12 -18.15 -25.59
CA VAL A 30 -4.34 -17.81 -26.80
C VAL A 30 -5.19 -17.01 -27.78
N GLU A 31 -6.40 -17.49 -28.11
CA GLU A 31 -7.33 -16.81 -29.02
C GLU A 31 -7.67 -15.40 -28.54
N THR A 32 -7.94 -15.23 -27.25
CA THR A 32 -8.29 -13.92 -26.69
C THR A 32 -7.11 -12.97 -26.74
N ALA A 33 -5.89 -13.45 -26.45
CA ALA A 33 -4.70 -12.62 -26.56
C ALA A 33 -4.42 -12.18 -28.01
N MET A 34 -4.65 -13.05 -28.99
CA MET A 34 -4.56 -12.71 -30.42
C MET A 34 -5.59 -11.66 -30.82
N ALA A 35 -6.85 -11.81 -30.37
CA ALA A 35 -7.89 -10.81 -30.64
C ALA A 35 -7.56 -9.43 -30.04
N LEU A 36 -6.94 -9.38 -28.85
CA LEU A 36 -6.45 -8.13 -28.27
C LEU A 36 -5.33 -7.49 -29.10
N GLN A 37 -4.41 -8.30 -29.64
CA GLN A 37 -3.39 -7.81 -30.57
C GLN A 37 -4.01 -7.25 -31.86
N GLU A 38 -5.00 -7.93 -32.44
CA GLU A 38 -5.75 -7.44 -33.61
C GLU A 38 -6.49 -6.13 -33.30
N ALA A 39 -6.99 -5.98 -32.06
CA ALA A 39 -7.55 -4.74 -31.54
C ALA A 39 -6.49 -3.66 -31.21
N ARG A 40 -5.23 -3.86 -31.62
CA ARG A 40 -4.12 -2.89 -31.51
C ARG A 40 -3.66 -2.61 -30.08
N CYS A 41 -3.90 -3.53 -29.15
CA CYS A 41 -3.20 -3.49 -27.86
C CYS A 41 -1.69 -3.54 -28.08
N PHE A 42 -0.94 -2.77 -27.28
CA PHE A 42 0.52 -2.73 -27.39
C PHE A 42 1.21 -3.81 -26.56
N ALA A 43 0.51 -4.41 -25.59
CA ALA A 43 0.96 -5.50 -24.75
C ALA A 43 -0.23 -6.23 -24.11
N VAL A 44 -0.02 -7.45 -23.59
CA VAL A 44 -1.05 -8.24 -22.88
C VAL A 44 -0.51 -8.72 -21.53
N VAL A 45 -1.33 -8.65 -20.48
CA VAL A 45 -0.99 -9.20 -19.16
C VAL A 45 -1.60 -10.60 -19.02
N LEU A 46 -0.75 -11.59 -18.75
CA LEU A 46 -1.15 -12.96 -18.44
C LEU A 46 -1.11 -13.17 -16.92
N GLU A 47 -2.27 -13.35 -16.31
CA GLU A 47 -2.41 -13.52 -14.85
C GLU A 47 -2.90 -14.92 -14.50
N CYS A 48 -2.20 -15.59 -13.58
CA CYS A 48 -2.58 -16.90 -13.05
C CYS A 48 -2.82 -17.95 -14.15
N VAL A 49 -1.93 -18.04 -15.14
CA VAL A 49 -1.98 -18.98 -16.27
C VAL A 49 -0.85 -20.01 -16.15
N PRO A 50 -1.08 -21.32 -16.41
CA PRO A 50 -0.01 -22.30 -16.46
C PRO A 50 1.12 -21.91 -17.40
N ALA A 51 2.36 -22.14 -16.99
CA ALA A 51 3.55 -21.74 -17.74
C ALA A 51 3.57 -22.22 -19.21
N PRO A 52 3.12 -23.45 -19.57
CA PRO A 52 3.04 -23.86 -20.98
C PRO A 52 2.06 -23.04 -21.81
N VAL A 53 0.93 -22.62 -21.23
CA VAL A 53 -0.06 -21.78 -21.92
C VAL A 53 0.49 -20.37 -22.11
N ALA A 54 1.18 -19.83 -21.10
CA ALA A 54 1.84 -18.52 -21.21
C ALA A 54 2.96 -18.51 -22.26
N ALA A 55 3.76 -19.59 -22.33
CA ALA A 55 4.80 -19.76 -23.34
C ALA A 55 4.20 -19.80 -24.75
N ALA A 56 3.16 -20.63 -24.95
CA ALA A 56 2.46 -20.72 -26.24
C ALA A 56 1.84 -19.37 -26.66
N THR A 57 1.20 -18.68 -25.71
CA THR A 57 0.59 -17.36 -25.97
C THR A 57 1.65 -16.34 -26.34
N THR A 58 2.77 -16.29 -25.60
CA THR A 58 3.88 -15.36 -25.88
C THR A 58 4.50 -15.62 -27.25
N SER A 59 4.64 -16.89 -27.64
CA SER A 59 5.16 -17.25 -28.96
C SER A 59 4.22 -16.93 -30.12
N ALA A 60 2.90 -16.86 -29.87
CA ALA A 60 1.89 -16.59 -30.90
C ALA A 60 1.70 -15.09 -31.17
N LEU A 61 2.19 -14.21 -30.29
CA LEU A 61 2.04 -12.77 -30.38
C LEU A 61 3.33 -12.11 -30.88
N TYR A 62 3.18 -10.98 -31.56
CA TYR A 62 4.28 -10.07 -31.90
C TYR A 62 4.41 -8.91 -30.89
N ILE A 63 3.38 -8.68 -30.06
CA ILE A 63 3.41 -7.71 -28.95
C ILE A 63 3.92 -8.36 -27.64
N PRO A 64 4.55 -7.60 -26.73
CA PRO A 64 5.05 -8.14 -25.46
C PRO A 64 3.95 -8.72 -24.56
N THR A 65 4.26 -9.82 -23.88
CA THR A 65 3.45 -10.37 -22.79
C THR A 65 4.07 -10.05 -21.43
N ILE A 66 3.25 -9.69 -20.45
CA ILE A 66 3.68 -9.44 -19.07
C ILE A 66 3.05 -10.47 -18.15
N GLY A 67 3.87 -11.28 -17.48
CA GLY A 67 3.41 -12.34 -16.60
C GLY A 67 3.23 -11.90 -15.15
N ILE A 68 2.14 -12.33 -14.52
CA ILE A 68 1.97 -12.33 -13.05
C ILE A 68 1.37 -13.68 -12.63
N GLY A 69 2.21 -14.53 -12.05
CA GLY A 69 1.82 -15.93 -11.83
C GLY A 69 1.60 -16.71 -13.12
N ALA A 70 2.34 -16.37 -14.18
CA ALA A 70 2.26 -17.02 -15.50
C ALA A 70 3.54 -17.78 -15.90
N GLY A 71 4.45 -18.00 -14.95
CA GLY A 71 5.77 -18.59 -15.21
C GLY A 71 6.73 -17.63 -15.92
N PRO A 72 7.97 -18.07 -16.21
CA PRO A 72 9.05 -17.20 -16.66
C PRO A 72 9.04 -16.91 -18.18
N PHE A 73 8.11 -17.50 -18.93
CA PHE A 73 8.15 -17.49 -20.41
C PHE A 73 7.43 -16.29 -21.06
N CYS A 74 6.99 -15.32 -20.27
CA CYS A 74 6.49 -14.04 -20.79
C CYS A 74 7.65 -13.09 -21.13
N SER A 75 7.41 -12.09 -21.97
CA SER A 75 8.42 -11.07 -22.34
C SER A 75 8.90 -10.24 -21.13
N GLY A 76 8.03 -10.04 -20.15
CA GLY A 76 8.32 -9.36 -18.88
C GLY A 76 7.52 -9.94 -17.73
N GLN A 77 7.79 -9.45 -16.51
CA GLN A 77 7.15 -9.92 -15.28
C GLN A 77 6.68 -8.74 -14.45
N VAL A 78 5.58 -8.90 -13.71
CA VAL A 78 5.06 -7.91 -12.78
C VAL A 78 4.63 -8.56 -11.47
N LEU A 79 4.83 -7.84 -10.36
CA LEU A 79 4.30 -8.14 -9.04
C LEU A 79 3.70 -6.86 -8.44
N VAL A 80 2.70 -7.01 -7.57
CA VAL A 80 2.16 -5.87 -6.81
C VAL A 80 3.17 -5.46 -5.74
N TYR A 81 3.53 -4.18 -5.72
CA TYR A 81 4.54 -3.60 -4.81
C TYR A 81 4.35 -4.01 -3.34
N HIS A 82 3.12 -3.92 -2.81
CA HIS A 82 2.79 -4.32 -1.44
C HIS A 82 3.05 -5.80 -1.15
N GLY A 83 2.76 -6.68 -2.11
CA GLY A 83 3.03 -8.11 -2.00
C GLY A 83 4.52 -8.42 -2.10
N LEU A 84 5.21 -7.73 -3.01
CA LEU A 84 6.66 -7.81 -3.21
C LEU A 84 7.42 -7.42 -1.93
N LEU A 85 7.01 -6.34 -1.26
CA LEU A 85 7.64 -5.86 -0.02
C LEU A 85 7.10 -6.53 1.26
N GLY A 86 6.12 -7.41 1.14
CA GLY A 86 5.52 -8.09 2.30
C GLY A 86 4.85 -7.13 3.29
N MET A 87 4.21 -6.06 2.79
CA MET A 87 3.53 -5.03 3.60
C MET A 87 2.20 -5.50 4.18
N LEU A 88 1.53 -6.46 3.53
CA LEU A 88 0.16 -6.88 3.88
C LEU A 88 0.11 -7.93 5.00
N GLN A 89 1.02 -7.85 5.96
CA GLN A 89 1.07 -8.73 7.13
C GLN A 89 0.39 -8.02 8.28
N HIS A 90 -0.76 -8.53 8.72
CA HIS A 90 -1.43 -8.00 9.92
C HIS A 90 -1.79 -9.18 10.84
N PRO A 91 -1.49 -9.10 12.16
CA PRO A 91 -1.71 -10.22 13.08
C PRO A 91 -3.16 -10.72 13.12
N HIS A 92 -4.11 -9.83 12.83
CA HIS A 92 -5.55 -10.12 12.88
C HIS A 92 -6.18 -10.42 11.51
N HIS A 93 -5.39 -10.47 10.43
CA HIS A 93 -5.86 -10.83 9.10
C HIS A 93 -5.03 -11.98 8.51
N ALA A 94 -5.70 -12.92 7.83
CA ALA A 94 -5.00 -14.01 7.16
C ALA A 94 -3.99 -13.45 6.14
N LYS A 95 -2.79 -14.05 6.08
CA LYS A 95 -1.75 -13.68 5.10
C LYS A 95 -2.29 -13.87 3.67
N VAL A 96 -2.69 -12.78 3.01
CA VAL A 96 -3.21 -12.80 1.63
C VAL A 96 -2.07 -12.62 0.63
N THR A 97 -1.00 -13.42 0.75
CA THR A 97 0.08 -13.43 -0.24
C THR A 97 -0.19 -14.53 -1.27
N PRO A 98 -0.44 -14.21 -2.55
CA PRO A 98 -0.63 -15.21 -3.59
C PRO A 98 0.59 -16.13 -3.69
N LYS A 99 0.38 -17.42 -3.98
CA LYS A 99 1.46 -18.43 -4.03
C LYS A 99 2.60 -18.10 -5.01
N PHE A 100 2.31 -17.33 -6.06
CA PHE A 100 3.30 -16.91 -7.05
C PHE A 100 4.11 -15.67 -6.63
N CYS A 101 3.70 -14.97 -5.56
CA CYS A 101 4.33 -13.73 -5.13
C CYS A 101 5.54 -14.05 -4.26
N LYS A 102 6.74 -13.84 -4.80
CA LYS A 102 7.96 -13.82 -4.00
C LYS A 102 8.01 -12.53 -3.18
N GLN A 103 8.20 -12.67 -1.87
CA GLN A 103 8.49 -11.54 -0.98
C GLN A 103 10.00 -11.26 -1.03
N TYR A 104 10.36 -10.01 -1.26
CA TYR A 104 11.74 -9.53 -1.27
C TYR A 104 12.10 -8.79 0.03
N ALA A 105 11.11 -8.45 0.85
CA ALA A 105 11.27 -7.84 2.17
C ALA A 105 10.10 -8.23 3.08
N CYS A 106 10.25 -7.96 4.38
CA CYS A 106 9.23 -8.13 5.42
C CYS A 106 8.80 -6.76 6.00
N VAL A 107 8.46 -5.80 5.13
CA VAL A 107 8.15 -4.42 5.56
C VAL A 107 6.91 -4.36 6.45
N GLY A 108 6.01 -5.34 6.35
CA GLY A 108 4.85 -5.44 7.23
C GLY A 108 5.20 -5.48 8.72
N ASP A 109 6.35 -6.06 9.09
CA ASP A 109 6.78 -6.13 10.50
C ASP A 109 7.07 -4.72 11.04
N VAL A 110 7.87 -3.95 10.29
CA VAL A 110 8.17 -2.53 10.59
C VAL A 110 6.89 -1.68 10.63
N ILE A 111 5.96 -1.92 9.69
CA ILE A 111 4.67 -1.22 9.65
C ILE A 111 3.82 -1.54 10.89
N ASN A 112 3.90 -2.75 11.43
CA ASN A 112 3.13 -3.13 12.62
C ASN A 112 3.76 -2.57 13.91
N GLU A 113 5.08 -2.42 13.95
CA GLU A 113 5.81 -1.88 15.10
C GLU A 113 5.62 -0.36 15.25
N ALA A 114 5.71 0.40 14.15
CA ALA A 114 5.71 1.87 14.22
C ALA A 114 4.46 2.49 14.89
N PRO A 115 3.21 2.03 14.64
CA PRO A 115 2.03 2.52 15.34
C PRO A 115 2.01 2.17 16.82
N LEU A 116 2.62 1.04 17.22
CA LEU A 116 2.71 0.65 18.62
C LEU A 116 3.69 1.54 19.38
N GLU A 117 4.85 1.81 18.78
CA GLU A 117 5.83 2.75 19.31
C GLU A 117 5.22 4.15 19.43
N HIS A 118 4.58 4.65 18.36
CA HIS A 118 3.89 5.94 18.40
C HIS A 118 2.81 6.00 19.50
N LYS A 119 2.02 4.94 19.65
CA LYS A 119 1.00 4.85 20.70
C LYS A 119 1.64 4.94 22.09
N GLU A 120 2.73 4.22 22.32
CA GLU A 120 3.47 4.24 23.59
C GLU A 120 3.95 5.66 23.87
N GLU A 121 4.65 6.30 22.92
CA GLU A 121 5.19 7.65 23.10
C GLU A 121 4.09 8.71 23.35
N VAL A 122 2.94 8.59 22.71
CA VAL A 122 1.78 9.47 22.96
C VAL A 122 1.19 9.20 24.35
N THR A 123 1.11 7.94 24.76
CA THR A 123 0.53 7.56 26.06
C THR A 123 1.44 7.95 27.22
N THR A 124 2.77 7.87 27.04
CA THR A 124 3.76 8.29 28.04
C THR A 124 4.05 9.80 28.01
N GLY A 125 3.55 10.52 27.00
CA GLY A 125 3.83 11.93 26.78
C GLY A 125 5.24 12.22 26.26
N SER A 126 6.01 11.21 25.84
CA SER A 126 7.33 11.39 25.23
C SER A 126 7.26 11.97 23.81
N PHE A 127 6.13 11.76 23.11
CA PHE A 127 5.82 12.41 21.84
C PHE A 127 4.56 13.29 21.95
N PRO A 128 4.60 14.53 21.42
CA PRO A 128 5.74 15.17 20.75
C PRO A 128 6.77 15.72 21.75
N GLY A 129 8.03 15.34 21.58
CA GLY A 129 9.15 15.94 22.32
C GLY A 129 9.61 17.28 21.71
N PRO A 130 10.62 17.96 22.30
CA PRO A 130 11.05 19.31 21.89
C PRO A 130 11.45 19.45 20.41
N LEU A 131 12.07 18.42 19.81
CA LEU A 131 12.45 18.42 18.40
C LEU A 131 11.23 18.42 17.45
N HIS A 132 10.11 17.87 17.92
CA HIS A 132 8.85 17.77 17.16
C HIS A 132 7.83 18.86 17.54
N SER A 133 8.24 19.81 18.38
CA SER A 133 7.45 20.97 18.82
C SER A 133 8.15 22.29 18.44
N PRO A 134 8.30 22.60 17.13
CA PRO A 134 9.13 23.72 16.67
C PRO A 134 8.47 25.10 16.85
N TYR A 135 7.15 25.14 17.02
CA TYR A 135 6.38 26.38 17.11
C TYR A 135 6.42 26.92 18.54
N LYS A 136 6.93 28.14 18.69
CA LYS A 136 7.10 28.81 19.98
C LYS A 136 6.38 30.15 19.99
N ILE A 137 5.79 30.48 21.13
CA ILE A 137 5.30 31.81 21.47
C ILE A 137 6.18 32.33 22.61
N ASN A 138 6.56 33.60 22.58
CA ASN A 138 7.39 34.16 23.64
C ASN A 138 6.55 34.41 24.91
N GLN A 139 7.22 34.54 26.06
CA GLN A 139 6.55 34.69 27.35
C GLN A 139 5.63 35.92 27.44
N ALA A 140 6.02 37.05 26.82
CA ALA A 140 5.22 38.27 26.86
C ALA A 140 3.88 38.06 26.13
N ASP A 141 3.93 37.47 24.94
CA ASP A 141 2.75 37.18 24.14
C ASP A 141 1.86 36.11 24.80
N VAL A 142 2.41 35.16 25.56
CA VAL A 142 1.64 34.19 26.35
C VAL A 142 0.85 34.88 27.47
N ASN A 143 1.46 35.84 28.15
CA ASN A 143 0.79 36.57 29.23
C ASN A 143 -0.37 37.41 28.67
N ASP A 144 -0.13 38.11 27.57
CA ASP A 144 -1.17 38.89 26.88
C ASP A 144 -2.30 37.99 26.35
N PHE A 145 -1.95 36.84 25.78
CA PHE A 145 -2.92 35.83 25.35
C PHE A 145 -3.78 35.30 26.51
N SER A 146 -3.16 35.00 27.66
CA SER A 146 -3.87 34.56 28.87
C SER A 146 -4.86 35.62 29.37
N ASN A 147 -4.45 36.89 29.40
CA ASN A 147 -5.32 38.01 29.79
C ASN A 147 -6.52 38.17 28.84
N GLU A 148 -6.33 38.01 27.53
CA GLU A 148 -7.44 38.06 26.57
C GLU A 148 -8.41 36.88 26.74
N LEU A 149 -7.91 35.68 27.02
CA LEU A 149 -8.78 34.53 27.34
C LEU A 149 -9.64 34.77 28.58
N GLN A 150 -9.09 35.37 29.63
CA GLN A 150 -9.85 35.74 30.83
C GLN A 150 -10.95 36.77 30.54
N LYS A 151 -10.66 37.81 29.74
CA LYS A 151 -11.67 38.81 29.34
C LYS A 151 -12.83 38.17 28.56
N LEU A 152 -12.55 37.11 27.80
CA LEU A 152 -13.56 36.34 27.07
C LEU A 152 -14.29 35.31 27.93
N GLY A 153 -13.91 35.13 29.20
CA GLY A 153 -14.51 34.17 30.12
C GLY A 153 -13.96 32.74 30.03
N PHE A 154 -12.78 32.55 29.44
CA PHE A 154 -12.10 31.25 29.31
C PHE A 154 -11.00 31.05 30.35
N ASP A 155 -11.35 31.14 31.64
CA ASP A 155 -10.38 31.15 32.74
C ASP A 155 -9.52 29.87 32.85
N GLU A 156 -10.12 28.70 32.61
CA GLU A 156 -9.38 27.42 32.60
C GLU A 156 -8.35 27.37 31.46
N ALA A 157 -8.72 27.87 30.28
CA ALA A 157 -7.81 27.91 29.14
C ALA A 157 -6.68 28.91 29.37
N ALA A 158 -6.98 30.05 30.00
CA ALA A 158 -5.99 31.06 30.37
C ALA A 158 -4.94 30.49 31.34
N SER A 159 -5.38 29.69 32.30
CA SER A 159 -4.50 29.01 33.27
C SER A 159 -3.64 27.94 32.59
N ALA A 160 -4.26 27.10 31.75
CA ALA A 160 -3.56 26.06 31.01
C ALA A 160 -2.44 26.61 30.09
N ALA A 161 -2.66 27.78 29.47
CA ALA A 161 -1.66 28.42 28.60
C ALA A 161 -0.38 28.82 29.37
N VAL A 162 -0.53 29.31 30.60
CA VAL A 162 0.61 29.71 31.45
C VAL A 162 1.34 28.48 31.98
N GLU A 163 0.59 27.49 32.48
CA GLU A 163 1.17 26.23 32.99
C GLU A 163 1.95 25.46 31.92
N ALA A 164 1.48 25.47 30.67
CA ALA A 164 2.16 24.80 29.56
C ALA A 164 3.56 25.36 29.35
N VAL A 165 3.74 26.67 29.48
CA VAL A 165 5.03 27.33 29.29
C VAL A 165 6.00 27.01 30.43
N GLU A 166 5.52 26.99 31.68
CA GLU A 166 6.31 26.57 32.84
C GLU A 166 6.82 25.13 32.69
N LYS A 167 5.98 24.21 32.24
CA LYS A 167 6.39 22.81 31.98
C LYS A 167 7.48 22.72 30.90
N ILE A 168 7.33 23.45 29.81
CA ILE A 168 8.32 23.46 28.71
C ILE A 168 9.68 24.00 29.19
N TYR A 169 9.71 25.03 30.04
CA TYR A 169 10.96 25.61 30.55
C TYR A 169 11.62 24.82 31.69
N ASN A 170 10.86 23.98 32.41
CA ASN A 170 11.36 23.18 33.54
C ASN A 170 11.82 21.75 33.14
N GLU A 171 11.58 21.32 31.90
CA GLU A 171 12.05 20.03 31.34
C GLU A 171 13.42 20.14 30.62
N HIS A 172 14.19 21.20 30.90
CA HIS A 172 15.57 21.42 30.44
C HIS A 172 16.55 21.46 31.62
#